data_AF-A0A4Q5QUB9-F1
#
_entry.id   AF-A0A4Q5QUB9-F1
#
_cell.length_a   1.000
_cell.length_b   1.000
_cell.length_c   1.000
_cell.angle_alpha   90.00
_cell.angle_beta   90.00
_cell.angle_gamma   90.00
#
_symmetry.space_group_name_H-M   'P 1'
#
loop_
_entity.id
_entity.type
_entity.pdbx_description
1 polymer ?
#
loop_
_entity_poly.entity_id
_entity_poly.type
_entity_poly.pdbx_seq_one_letter_code
_entity_poly.pdbx_strand_id
1 'polypeptide(L)'
;MLPFNDQVKTLTPFKHIGLDYNPEGHEPAAVYGLPHFDVHFYLMSETERMAIPPYEVDSSKFVAVPTKEYMPVNYIALPGGVPQMGRHWADVTSPELAGQKFTQTFIYGSYNNNVTFYEPMITLDFLKVTSSFTRDIPQPSKVKVSGYYPTKMNVSKHDGLTDITLMAFVYRDAQ
;
A
#
# COMPACT_ATOMS: atom_id res chain seq x y z
N MET A 1 3.50 14.59 0.68
CA MET A 1 4.03 13.60 1.64
C MET A 1 4.27 14.26 2.99
N LEU A 2 3.97 13.55 4.08
CA LEU A 2 4.27 13.97 5.45
C LEU A 2 5.29 12.99 6.04
N PRO A 3 6.45 13.46 6.56
CA PRO A 3 7.40 12.56 7.21
C PRO A 3 6.81 12.03 8.52
N PHE A 4 7.09 10.77 8.83
CA PHE A 4 6.78 10.24 10.15
C PHE A 4 7.71 10.83 11.23
N ASN A 5 7.22 10.85 12.47
CA ASN A 5 8.04 11.25 13.62
C ASN A 5 9.17 10.23 13.87
N ASP A 6 10.14 10.61 14.71
CA ASP A 6 11.33 9.80 14.95
C ASP A 6 11.04 8.46 15.61
N GLN A 7 10.01 8.39 16.46
CA GLN A 7 9.60 7.14 17.10
C GLN A 7 9.12 6.12 16.06
N VAL A 8 8.26 6.53 15.11
CA VAL A 8 7.78 5.65 14.04
C VAL A 8 8.94 5.22 13.14
N LYS A 9 9.82 6.14 12.74
CA LYS A 9 10.98 5.84 11.88
C LYS A 9 12.01 4.93 12.55
N THR A 10 12.06 4.91 13.88
CA THR A 10 12.98 4.06 14.66
C THR A 10 12.41 2.67 14.89
N LEU A 11 11.10 2.57 15.13
CA LEU A 11 10.45 1.29 15.47
C LEU A 11 9.97 0.53 14.24
N THR A 12 9.66 1.21 13.15
CA THR A 12 9.07 0.63 11.94
C THR A 12 9.94 0.96 10.72
N PRO A 13 9.80 0.25 9.60
CA PRO A 13 10.51 0.61 8.37
C PRO A 13 9.92 1.84 7.66
N PHE A 14 8.80 2.40 8.13
CA PHE A 14 8.11 3.49 7.45
C PHE A 14 8.78 4.83 7.67
N LYS A 15 8.88 5.62 6.60
CA LYS A 15 9.59 6.90 6.56
C LYS A 15 8.65 8.09 6.38
N HIS A 16 7.64 7.96 5.53
CA HIS A 16 6.68 9.03 5.25
C HIS A 16 5.34 8.45 4.76
N ILE A 17 4.31 9.29 4.82
CA ILE A 17 2.95 8.97 4.40
C ILE A 17 2.43 9.93 3.32
N GLY A 18 1.70 9.40 2.36
CA GLY A 18 0.92 10.13 1.36
C GLY A 18 -0.57 9.84 1.52
N LEU A 19 -1.40 10.82 1.19
CA LEU A 19 -2.84 10.65 1.06
C LEU A 19 -3.24 11.29 -0.25
N ASP A 20 -3.76 10.47 -1.15
CA ASP A 20 -4.25 10.88 -2.45
C ASP A 20 -5.76 10.69 -2.48
N TYR A 21 -6.49 11.69 -2.95
CA TYR A 21 -7.93 11.57 -3.20
C TYR A 21 -8.15 11.50 -4.71
N ASN A 22 -8.74 10.39 -5.15
CA ASN A 22 -9.06 10.12 -6.54
C ASN A 22 -10.58 10.26 -6.74
N PRO A 23 -11.09 11.49 -6.99
CA PRO A 23 -12.54 11.73 -7.11
C PRO A 23 -13.20 11.01 -8.28
N GLU A 24 -12.43 10.65 -9.31
CA GLU A 24 -12.90 9.92 -10.49
C GLU A 24 -12.41 8.46 -10.50
N GLY A 25 -11.74 8.03 -9.43
CA GLY A 25 -10.96 6.79 -9.42
C GLY A 25 -9.72 6.86 -10.32
N HIS A 26 -9.13 5.70 -10.61
CA HIS A 26 -8.01 5.59 -11.54
C HIS A 26 -7.94 4.20 -12.20
N GLU A 27 -6.98 4.01 -13.10
CA GLU A 27 -6.80 2.77 -13.84
C GLU A 27 -6.37 1.58 -12.95
N PRO A 28 -6.80 0.34 -13.24
CA PRO A 28 -7.75 -0.03 -14.29
C PRO A 28 -9.17 0.44 -13.95
N ALA A 29 -9.77 1.29 -14.79
CA ALA A 29 -11.02 1.98 -14.45
C ALA A 29 -12.20 1.02 -14.22
N ALA A 30 -12.18 -0.15 -14.88
CA ALA A 30 -13.16 -1.22 -14.66
C ALA A 30 -13.13 -1.81 -13.24
N VAL A 31 -12.03 -1.61 -12.50
CA VAL A 31 -11.83 -2.12 -11.13
C VAL A 31 -11.78 -0.95 -10.13
N TYR A 32 -10.90 0.03 -10.36
CA TYR A 32 -10.62 1.13 -9.44
C TYR A 32 -11.19 2.49 -9.89
N GLY A 33 -12.18 2.49 -10.80
CA GLY A 33 -12.84 3.70 -11.31
C GLY A 33 -13.92 4.32 -10.42
N LEU A 34 -13.95 3.98 -9.12
CA LEU A 34 -14.86 4.60 -8.14
C LEU A 34 -14.13 5.66 -7.32
N PRO A 35 -14.78 6.71 -6.81
CA PRO A 35 -14.11 7.69 -5.94
C PRO A 35 -13.51 7.03 -4.70
N HIS A 36 -12.21 7.21 -4.48
CA HIS A 36 -11.50 6.56 -3.37
C HIS A 36 -10.27 7.35 -2.90
N PHE A 37 -9.70 6.90 -1.78
CA PHE A 37 -8.46 7.43 -1.23
C PHE A 37 -7.39 6.35 -1.26
N ASP A 38 -6.16 6.76 -1.59
CA ASP A 38 -4.96 5.93 -1.51
C ASP A 38 -4.09 6.46 -0.38
N VAL A 39 -3.75 5.58 0.56
CA VAL A 39 -2.93 5.94 1.71
C VAL A 39 -1.57 5.29 1.60
N HIS A 40 -0.60 6.00 1.07
CA HIS A 40 0.72 5.44 0.82
C HIS A 40 1.63 5.51 2.04
N PHE A 41 1.99 4.36 2.62
CA PHE A 41 3.00 4.23 3.69
C PHE A 41 4.33 3.79 3.09
N TYR A 42 5.27 4.72 2.90
CA TYR A 42 6.54 4.43 2.23
C TYR A 42 7.63 3.93 3.17
N LEU A 43 8.36 2.90 2.73
CA LEU A 43 9.56 2.34 3.35
C LEU A 43 10.86 2.92 2.74
N MET A 44 10.75 3.59 1.60
CA MET A 44 11.86 4.29 0.92
C MET A 44 11.94 5.77 1.33
N SER A 45 13.08 6.43 1.11
CA SER A 45 13.18 7.88 1.38
C SER A 45 12.40 8.68 0.34
N GLU A 46 11.99 9.90 0.69
CA GLU A 46 11.29 10.80 -0.23
C GLU A 46 12.15 11.14 -1.45
N THR A 47 13.46 11.31 -1.27
CA THR A 47 14.40 11.57 -2.36
C THR A 47 14.47 10.40 -3.33
N GLU A 48 14.57 9.16 -2.84
CA GLU A 48 14.56 7.97 -3.69
C GLU A 48 13.20 7.83 -4.41
N ARG A 49 12.10 8.12 -3.72
CA ARG A 49 10.75 8.06 -4.27
C ARG A 49 10.61 9.03 -5.44
N MET A 50 10.94 10.29 -5.23
CA MET A 50 10.89 11.34 -6.26
C MET A 50 11.78 11.05 -7.48
N ALA A 51 12.82 10.22 -7.31
CA ALA A 51 13.73 9.81 -8.37
C ALA A 51 13.22 8.62 -9.22
N ILE A 52 12.09 8.00 -8.87
CA ILE A 52 11.48 6.94 -9.69
C ILE A 52 10.93 7.58 -10.98
N PRO A 53 11.47 7.23 -12.17
CA PRO A 53 11.09 7.84 -13.44
C PRO A 53 9.73 7.31 -13.93
N PRO A 54 9.14 7.91 -14.97
CA PRO A 54 8.04 7.27 -15.70
C PRO A 54 8.44 5.88 -16.21
N TYR A 55 7.50 4.93 -16.20
CA TYR A 55 7.76 3.55 -16.59
C TYR A 55 8.27 3.43 -18.03
N GLU A 56 7.78 4.28 -18.93
CA GLU A 56 8.13 4.35 -20.34
C GLU A 56 9.55 4.89 -20.58
N VAL A 57 10.13 5.59 -19.59
CA VAL A 57 11.49 6.12 -19.65
C VAL A 57 12.50 5.06 -19.21
N ASP A 58 12.24 4.37 -18.08
CA ASP A 58 13.07 3.25 -17.61
C ASP A 58 12.22 2.26 -16.79
N SER A 59 11.87 1.13 -17.41
CA SER A 59 11.09 0.07 -16.78
C SER A 59 11.95 -0.94 -16.00
N SER A 60 13.29 -0.87 -16.08
CA SER A 60 14.18 -1.94 -15.60
C SER A 60 14.01 -2.24 -14.12
N LYS A 61 13.90 -1.19 -13.29
CA LYS A 61 13.69 -1.31 -11.84
C LYS A 61 12.25 -1.60 -11.43
N PHE A 62 11.28 -1.36 -12.31
CA PHE A 62 9.89 -1.76 -12.07
C PHE A 62 9.69 -3.26 -12.28
N VAL A 63 10.38 -3.85 -13.28
CA VAL A 63 10.32 -5.29 -13.55
C VAL A 63 11.27 -6.11 -12.67
N ALA A 64 12.24 -5.45 -12.03
CA ALA A 64 13.06 -6.01 -10.96
C ALA A 64 12.23 -6.14 -9.67
N VAL A 65 11.57 -7.28 -9.49
CA VAL A 65 10.61 -7.53 -8.42
C VAL A 65 11.25 -8.26 -7.22
N PRO A 66 10.74 -8.05 -5.99
CA PRO A 66 11.18 -8.83 -4.83
C PRO A 66 10.98 -10.34 -5.05
N THR A 67 11.81 -11.17 -4.43
CA THR A 67 11.55 -12.62 -4.44
C THR A 67 10.27 -12.92 -3.67
N LYS A 68 9.65 -14.06 -3.98
CA LYS A 68 8.33 -14.45 -3.45
C LYS A 68 8.24 -14.43 -1.92
N GLU A 69 9.34 -14.65 -1.22
CA GLU A 69 9.38 -14.70 0.24
C GLU A 69 9.10 -13.32 0.87
N TYR A 70 9.39 -12.23 0.15
CA TYR A 70 9.18 -10.84 0.58
C TYR A 70 7.84 -10.26 0.15
N MET A 71 7.00 -11.03 -0.56
CA MET A 71 5.63 -10.66 -0.91
C MET A 71 4.64 -11.63 -0.23
N PRO A 72 3.40 -11.21 0.07
CA PRO A 72 2.37 -12.14 0.49
C PRO A 72 2.04 -13.14 -0.64
N VAL A 73 1.73 -14.39 -0.29
CA VAL A 73 1.64 -15.50 -1.25
C VAL A 73 0.63 -15.27 -2.39
N ASN A 74 -0.47 -14.57 -2.11
CA ASN A 74 -1.54 -14.34 -3.09
C ASN A 74 -1.34 -13.05 -3.91
N TYR A 75 -0.22 -12.36 -3.77
CA TYR A 75 -0.01 -11.08 -4.45
C TYR A 75 0.62 -11.29 -5.82
N ILE A 76 0.02 -10.67 -6.84
CA ILE A 76 0.59 -10.61 -8.19
C ILE A 76 0.97 -9.20 -8.55
N ALA A 77 2.02 -9.08 -9.36
CA ALA A 77 2.46 -7.79 -9.86
C ALA A 77 1.50 -7.33 -10.96
N LEU A 78 0.88 -6.16 -10.76
CA LEU A 78 0.08 -5.53 -11.79
C LEU A 78 0.98 -5.07 -12.95
N PRO A 79 0.46 -4.97 -14.18
CA PRO A 79 1.24 -4.50 -15.32
C PRO A 79 1.67 -3.03 -15.14
N GLY A 80 2.83 -2.68 -15.71
CA GLY A 80 3.35 -1.31 -15.71
C GLY A 80 4.01 -0.89 -14.38
N GLY A 81 3.94 0.41 -14.12
CA GLY A 81 4.49 1.06 -12.94
C GLY A 81 4.16 2.54 -12.93
N VAL A 82 4.07 3.12 -11.74
CA VAL A 82 3.69 4.53 -11.59
C VAL A 82 4.92 5.35 -11.19
N PRO A 83 5.26 6.44 -11.92
CA PRO A 83 6.34 7.34 -11.55
C PRO A 83 6.17 7.83 -10.11
N GLN A 84 7.29 7.98 -9.42
CA GLN A 84 7.32 8.36 -8.01
C GLN A 84 6.59 7.42 -7.04
N MET A 85 6.29 6.19 -7.45
CA MET A 85 5.72 5.15 -6.57
C MET A 85 6.44 3.82 -6.78
N GLY A 86 6.33 3.25 -7.98
CA GLY A 86 6.84 1.93 -8.33
C GLY A 86 5.79 1.02 -8.94
N ARG A 87 6.05 -0.28 -8.88
CA ARG A 87 5.15 -1.32 -9.35
C ARG A 87 4.17 -1.74 -8.26
N HIS A 88 2.89 -1.77 -8.60
CA HIS A 88 1.81 -2.12 -7.67
C HIS A 88 1.52 -3.63 -7.72
N TRP A 89 1.08 -4.17 -6.59
CA TRP A 89 0.75 -5.57 -6.40
C TRP A 89 -0.58 -5.72 -5.67
N ALA A 90 -1.45 -6.57 -6.19
CA ALA A 90 -2.76 -6.83 -5.62
C ALA A 90 -2.92 -8.30 -5.22
N ASP A 91 -3.72 -8.52 -4.18
CA ASP A 91 -4.17 -9.85 -3.79
C ASP A 91 -5.15 -10.39 -4.84
N VAL A 92 -4.82 -11.50 -5.49
CA VAL A 92 -5.68 -12.11 -6.53
C VAL A 92 -7.02 -12.60 -6.00
N THR A 93 -7.15 -12.74 -4.68
CA THR A 93 -8.38 -13.16 -4.02
C THR A 93 -9.30 -11.98 -3.69
N SER A 94 -8.86 -10.74 -3.95
CA SER A 94 -9.67 -9.55 -3.72
C SER A 94 -10.98 -9.58 -4.53
N PRO A 95 -12.15 -9.30 -3.92
CA PRO A 95 -13.45 -9.40 -4.58
C PRO A 95 -13.59 -8.58 -5.87
N GLU A 96 -12.96 -7.41 -5.94
CA GLU A 96 -13.00 -6.52 -7.10
C GLU A 96 -12.32 -7.13 -8.33
N LEU A 97 -11.32 -7.98 -8.14
CA LEU A 97 -10.67 -8.72 -9.22
C LEU A 97 -11.52 -9.89 -9.71
N ALA A 98 -12.53 -10.31 -8.93
CA ALA A 98 -13.55 -11.27 -9.32
C ALA A 98 -14.85 -10.59 -9.83
N GLY A 99 -14.80 -9.29 -10.13
CA GLY A 99 -15.93 -8.53 -10.70
C GLY A 99 -16.94 -8.02 -9.67
N GLN A 100 -16.67 -8.14 -8.37
CA GLN A 100 -17.49 -7.50 -7.34
C GLN A 100 -17.19 -6.01 -7.26
N LYS A 101 -18.05 -5.24 -6.59
CA LYS A 101 -17.84 -3.81 -6.39
C LYS A 101 -16.57 -3.58 -5.54
N PHE A 102 -15.65 -2.77 -6.04
CA PHE A 102 -14.52 -2.27 -5.26
C PHE A 102 -15.01 -1.47 -4.06
N THR A 103 -14.48 -1.78 -2.87
CA THR A 103 -14.84 -1.13 -1.61
C THR A 103 -13.59 -0.70 -0.84
N GLN A 104 -12.70 -1.65 -0.61
CA GLN A 104 -11.37 -1.47 -0.04
C GLN A 104 -10.45 -2.55 -0.60
N THR A 105 -9.17 -2.23 -0.71
CA THR A 105 -8.11 -3.20 -1.02
C THR A 105 -6.83 -2.81 -0.31
N PHE A 106 -5.84 -3.70 -0.30
CA PHE A 106 -4.54 -3.43 0.29
C PHE A 106 -3.45 -3.79 -0.70
N ILE A 107 -2.75 -2.78 -1.20
CA ILE A 107 -1.72 -2.90 -2.21
C ILE A 107 -0.33 -2.93 -1.56
N TYR A 108 0.55 -3.72 -2.17
CA TYR A 108 1.98 -3.65 -1.92
C TYR A 108 2.67 -2.99 -3.11
N GLY A 109 3.66 -2.17 -2.81
CA GLY A 109 4.50 -1.51 -3.80
C GLY A 109 5.90 -2.07 -3.85
N SER A 110 6.50 -2.11 -5.04
CA SER A 110 7.90 -2.50 -5.19
C SER A 110 8.67 -1.66 -6.20
N TYR A 111 9.97 -1.52 -5.96
CA TYR A 111 10.92 -0.94 -6.91
C TYR A 111 12.33 -1.48 -6.63
N ASN A 112 13.06 -1.83 -7.70
CA ASN A 112 14.44 -2.30 -7.64
C ASN A 112 14.67 -3.47 -6.66
N ASN A 113 13.87 -4.54 -6.79
CA ASN A 113 13.88 -5.75 -5.97
C ASN A 113 13.46 -5.57 -4.51
N ASN A 114 12.92 -4.41 -4.13
CA ASN A 114 12.51 -4.11 -2.75
C ASN A 114 11.02 -3.79 -2.69
N VAL A 115 10.38 -4.18 -1.58
CA VAL A 115 9.08 -3.64 -1.20
C VAL A 115 9.29 -2.21 -0.71
N THR A 116 8.58 -1.25 -1.30
CA THR A 116 8.83 0.19 -1.10
C THR A 116 7.66 0.94 -0.46
N PHE A 117 6.44 0.42 -0.55
CA PHE A 117 5.28 1.03 0.12
C PHE A 117 4.17 0.02 0.40
N TYR A 118 3.32 0.34 1.36
CA TYR A 118 2.00 -0.26 1.58
C TYR A 118 0.92 0.76 1.27
N GLU A 119 -0.23 0.31 0.78
CA GLU A 119 -1.28 1.22 0.32
C GLU A 119 -2.67 0.62 0.55
N PRO A 120 -3.35 1.02 1.63
CA PRO A 120 -4.80 0.95 1.68
C PRO A 120 -5.43 1.84 0.61
N MET A 121 -6.21 1.25 -0.27
CA MET A 121 -7.14 2.00 -1.13
C MET A 121 -8.56 1.79 -0.61
N ILE A 122 -9.30 2.87 -0.35
CA ILE A 122 -10.63 2.78 0.27
C ILE A 122 -11.61 3.73 -0.40
N THR A 123 -12.72 3.20 -0.90
CA THR A 123 -13.75 3.99 -1.57
C THR A 123 -14.45 4.95 -0.61
N LEU A 124 -14.81 6.13 -1.13
CA LEU A 124 -15.58 7.12 -0.39
C LEU A 124 -16.94 6.58 0.06
N ASP A 125 -17.59 5.76 -0.78
CA ASP A 125 -18.85 5.08 -0.45
C ASP A 125 -18.69 4.18 0.77
N PHE A 126 -17.65 3.34 0.80
CA PHE A 126 -17.37 2.46 1.93
C PHE A 126 -17.15 3.27 3.21
N LEU A 127 -16.34 4.33 3.13
CA LEU A 127 -16.10 5.22 4.27
C LEU A 127 -17.38 5.90 4.75
N LYS A 128 -18.31 6.31 3.88
CA LYS A 128 -19.57 6.97 4.30
C LYS A 128 -20.46 6.05 5.14
N VAL A 129 -20.59 4.78 4.78
CA VAL A 129 -21.52 3.85 5.46
C VAL A 129 -20.90 3.04 6.58
N THR A 130 -19.56 2.99 6.66
CA THR A 130 -18.83 2.17 7.64
C THR A 130 -18.46 2.99 8.86
N SER A 131 -18.89 2.57 10.05
CA SER A 131 -18.47 3.18 11.33
C SER A 131 -17.23 2.53 11.92
N SER A 132 -17.06 1.22 11.72
CA SER A 132 -15.87 0.47 12.11
C SER A 132 -15.68 -0.71 11.16
N PHE A 133 -14.43 -0.96 10.77
CA PHE A 133 -14.03 -2.12 9.98
C PHE A 133 -12.60 -2.48 10.30
N THR A 134 -12.31 -3.77 10.47
CA THR A 134 -10.95 -4.26 10.64
C THR A 134 -10.71 -5.43 9.69
N ARG A 135 -9.54 -5.46 9.04
CA ARG A 135 -9.07 -6.60 8.26
C ARG A 135 -7.63 -6.96 8.62
N ASP A 136 -7.28 -8.21 8.37
CA ASP A 136 -5.89 -8.63 8.36
C ASP A 136 -5.20 -8.12 7.09
N ILE A 137 -3.91 -7.80 7.23
CA ILE A 137 -3.00 -7.46 6.13
C ILE A 137 -2.27 -8.75 5.76
N PRO A 138 -2.40 -9.26 4.51
CA PRO A 138 -1.62 -10.42 4.06
C PRO A 138 -0.12 -10.19 4.27
N GLN A 139 0.55 -11.13 4.93
CA GLN A 139 1.95 -10.96 5.35
C GLN A 139 2.91 -11.72 4.44
N PRO A 140 4.08 -11.16 4.08
CA PRO A 140 5.17 -11.92 3.48
C PRO A 140 5.83 -12.82 4.53
N SER A 141 6.53 -13.88 4.09
CA SER A 141 7.29 -14.77 5.00
C SER A 141 8.58 -14.14 5.53
N LYS A 142 9.17 -13.20 4.78
CA LYS A 142 10.40 -12.48 5.12
C LYS A 142 10.23 -10.97 4.97
N VAL A 143 11.09 -10.23 5.64
CA VAL A 143 11.26 -8.78 5.49
C VAL A 143 12.75 -8.48 5.31
N LYS A 144 13.09 -7.40 4.59
CA LYS A 144 14.50 -7.02 4.36
C LYS A 144 15.06 -6.10 5.45
N VAL A 145 14.20 -5.46 6.23
CA VAL A 145 14.57 -4.49 7.26
C VAL A 145 13.94 -4.96 8.56
N SER A 146 14.74 -5.08 9.63
CA SER A 146 14.18 -5.42 10.94
C SER A 146 13.32 -4.28 11.46
N GLY A 147 12.23 -4.61 12.15
CA GLY A 147 11.34 -3.61 12.74
C GLY A 147 9.95 -4.16 13.00
N TYR A 148 9.07 -3.28 13.48
CA TYR A 148 7.66 -3.57 13.68
C TYR A 148 6.88 -3.39 12.38
N TYR A 149 6.18 -4.44 11.96
CA TYR A 149 5.32 -4.47 10.78
C TYR A 149 3.85 -4.64 11.18
N PRO A 150 2.90 -3.92 10.56
CA PRO A 150 1.49 -4.01 10.89
C PRO A 150 0.89 -5.32 10.36
N THR A 151 0.04 -5.96 11.16
CA THR A 151 -0.68 -7.17 10.76
C THR A 151 -2.16 -6.91 10.48
N LYS A 152 -2.67 -5.74 10.86
CA LYS A 152 -4.07 -5.36 10.65
C LYS A 152 -4.20 -3.92 10.18
N MET A 153 -5.29 -3.68 9.45
CA MET A 153 -5.77 -2.36 9.08
C MET A 153 -7.15 -2.14 9.69
N ASN A 154 -7.40 -0.93 10.19
CA ASN A 154 -8.68 -0.53 10.74
C ASN A 154 -9.18 0.77 10.11
N VAL A 155 -10.49 0.86 9.92
CA VAL A 155 -11.24 2.10 9.69
C VAL A 155 -12.14 2.31 10.90
N SER A 156 -12.12 3.51 11.47
CA SER A 156 -13.03 3.87 12.57
C SER A 156 -13.47 5.32 12.48
N LYS A 157 -14.71 5.57 12.88
CA LYS A 157 -15.27 6.92 13.02
C LYS A 157 -15.47 7.30 14.47
N HIS A 158 -15.08 8.51 14.82
CA HIS A 158 -15.33 9.14 16.12
C HIS A 158 -15.25 10.65 15.95
N ASP A 159 -16.06 11.41 16.70
CA ASP A 159 -15.99 12.88 16.77
C ASP A 159 -15.96 13.61 15.40
N GLY A 160 -16.67 13.07 14.40
CA GLY A 160 -16.69 13.62 13.03
C GLY A 160 -15.43 13.32 12.19
N LEU A 161 -14.47 12.61 12.74
CA LEU A 161 -13.25 12.13 12.09
C LEU A 161 -13.42 10.70 11.57
N THR A 162 -12.63 10.37 10.55
CA THR A 162 -12.47 9.00 10.03
C THR A 162 -10.99 8.66 10.06
N ASP A 163 -10.63 7.68 10.88
CA ASP A 163 -9.27 7.18 10.99
C ASP A 163 -9.08 5.97 10.08
N ILE A 164 -7.97 5.96 9.34
CA ILE A 164 -7.45 4.79 8.62
C ILE A 164 -6.12 4.44 9.27
N THR A 165 -6.07 3.29 9.95
CA THR A 165 -4.97 2.96 10.86
C THR A 165 -4.35 1.62 10.51
N LEU A 166 -3.02 1.57 10.40
CA LEU A 166 -2.27 0.32 10.48
C LEU A 166 -2.03 -0.02 11.95
N MET A 167 -2.26 -1.25 12.37
CA MET A 167 -2.22 -1.65 13.78
C MET A 167 -1.76 -3.10 13.98
N ALA A 168 -1.77 -3.55 15.23
CA ALA A 168 -1.33 -4.89 15.64
C ALA A 168 0.08 -5.21 15.14
N PHE A 169 1.03 -4.31 15.42
CA PHE A 169 2.39 -4.42 14.94
C PHE A 169 3.14 -5.58 15.60
N VAL A 170 3.89 -6.34 14.80
CA VAL A 170 4.74 -7.45 15.23
C VAL A 170 6.17 -7.17 14.80
N TYR A 171 7.13 -7.36 15.73
CA TYR A 171 8.54 -7.23 15.41
C TYR A 171 8.98 -8.39 14.52
N ARG A 172 9.78 -8.08 13.49
CA ARG A 172 10.32 -9.06 12.55
C ARG A 172 11.79 -8.76 12.32
N ASP A 173 12.62 -9.81 12.34
CA ASP A 173 14.01 -9.73 11.93
C ASP A 173 14.15 -9.79 10.40
N ALA A 174 15.10 -9.03 9.88
CA ALA A 174 15.52 -9.08 8.50
C ALA A 174 16.04 -10.48 8.13
N GLN A 175 15.68 -10.96 6.94
CA GLN A 175 16.01 -12.30 6.42
C GLN A 175 16.30 -12.30 4.93
#